data_AF-A0A2U9IVX2-F1
#
_entry.id   AF-A0A2U9IVX2-F1
#
_cell.length_a   1.000
_cell.length_b   1.000
_cell.length_c   1.000
_cell.angle_alpha   90.00
_cell.angle_beta   90.00
_cell.angle_gamma   90.00
#
_symmetry.space_group_name_H-M   'P 1'
#
loop_
_entity.id
_entity.type
_entity.pdbx_description
1 polymer ?
#
loop_
_entity_poly.entity_id
_entity_poly.type
_entity_poly.pdbx_seq_one_letter_code
_entity_poly.pdbx_strand_id
1 'polypeptide(L)'
;MNLNSHIAFALAVGLAAFHNLEVAILVGIGAALPDLDREYIFTRRKVFAKYQLHRALFHNIFVATLITYFNLYLGLGIFLHMALDLLTSPTDRGIEPFFPLGRIVNAFKLHYDGKISRSKGIMWYLEDPASLINRTADPGLREPKKIPWIRIYGPFKNSRLADWTIFYGSFIFTQLYNINNLLGWWEEFLELAFIKFGLIDTGIIIFYVLGELWRRKLQFIYVGTLTKGLIMGGMTIGLALILLQGAQLYSPNSLLDNDTIELGLLCFGIGFILALIHVKWRFKEIIM
;
A
#
# COMPACT_ATOMS: atom_id res chain seq x y z
N MET A 1 6.06 -0.87 -2.20
CA MET A 1 6.35 -1.58 -3.47
C MET A 1 5.63 -0.84 -4.60
N ASN A 2 5.55 -1.36 -5.83
CA ASN A 2 4.67 -0.74 -6.83
C ASN A 2 3.21 -1.11 -6.56
N LEU A 3 2.28 -0.17 -6.81
CA LEU A 3 0.83 -0.38 -6.66
C LEU A 3 0.35 -1.64 -7.39
N ASN A 4 0.85 -1.87 -8.61
CA ASN A 4 0.49 -3.04 -9.40
C ASN A 4 0.88 -4.36 -8.72
N SER A 5 2.01 -4.38 -8.01
CA SER A 5 2.46 -5.54 -7.24
C SER A 5 1.55 -5.78 -6.04
N HIS A 6 1.13 -4.71 -5.35
CA HIS A 6 0.17 -4.81 -4.24
C HIS A 6 -1.17 -5.39 -4.71
N ILE A 7 -1.73 -4.86 -5.80
CA ILE A 7 -3.01 -5.32 -6.35
C ILE A 7 -2.90 -6.77 -6.85
N ALA A 8 -1.85 -7.09 -7.63
CA ALA A 8 -1.66 -8.43 -8.17
C ALA A 8 -1.51 -9.49 -7.06
N PHE A 9 -0.72 -9.18 -6.02
CA PHE A 9 -0.54 -10.06 -4.87
C PHE A 9 -1.83 -10.24 -4.08
N ALA A 10 -2.54 -9.15 -3.80
CA ALA A 10 -3.81 -9.18 -3.07
C ALA A 10 -4.88 -9.99 -3.81
N LEU A 11 -4.96 -9.85 -5.14
CA LEU A 11 -5.86 -10.63 -5.98
C LEU A 11 -5.48 -12.13 -5.99
N ALA A 12 -4.18 -12.45 -6.11
CA ALA A 12 -3.71 -13.84 -6.04
C ALA A 12 -4.02 -14.49 -4.70
N VAL A 13 -3.78 -13.79 -3.58
CA VAL A 13 -4.13 -14.27 -2.23
C VAL A 13 -5.64 -14.43 -2.07
N GLY A 14 -6.42 -13.48 -2.58
CA GLY A 14 -7.88 -13.55 -2.54
C GLY A 14 -8.43 -14.76 -3.30
N LEU A 15 -7.91 -15.03 -4.50
CA LEU A 15 -8.26 -16.23 -5.26
C LEU A 15 -7.86 -17.50 -4.54
N ALA A 16 -6.62 -17.55 -4.05
CA ALA A 16 -6.07 -18.71 -3.36
C ALA A 16 -6.89 -19.07 -2.11
N ALA A 17 -7.25 -18.07 -1.30
CA ALA A 17 -7.90 -18.29 -0.02
C ALA A 17 -9.42 -18.53 -0.16
N PHE A 18 -10.09 -17.80 -1.07
CA PHE A 18 -11.56 -17.77 -1.10
C PHE A 18 -12.17 -18.46 -2.32
N HIS A 19 -11.37 -18.83 -3.32
CA HIS A 19 -11.85 -19.48 -4.55
C HIS A 19 -12.99 -18.69 -5.23
N ASN A 20 -13.06 -17.38 -4.99
CA ASN A 20 -14.17 -16.52 -5.38
C ASN A 20 -13.61 -15.22 -5.97
N LEU A 21 -13.98 -14.96 -7.23
CA LEU A 21 -13.45 -13.83 -7.99
C LEU A 21 -13.92 -12.48 -7.42
N GLU A 22 -15.18 -12.39 -6.99
CA GLU A 22 -15.71 -11.16 -6.37
C GLU A 22 -14.92 -10.80 -5.12
N VAL A 23 -14.69 -11.77 -4.24
CA VAL A 23 -13.89 -11.59 -3.03
C VAL A 23 -12.45 -11.20 -3.37
N ALA A 24 -11.84 -11.87 -4.34
CA ALA A 24 -10.48 -11.55 -4.76
C ALA A 24 -10.33 -10.11 -5.29
N ILE A 25 -11.33 -9.63 -6.04
CA ILE A 25 -11.39 -8.24 -6.50
C ILE A 25 -11.50 -7.28 -5.31
N LEU A 26 -12.31 -7.59 -4.28
CA LEU A 26 -12.40 -6.76 -3.08
C LEU A 26 -11.08 -6.71 -2.31
N VAL A 27 -10.38 -7.85 -2.16
CA VAL A 27 -9.05 -7.86 -1.55
C VAL A 27 -8.08 -7.00 -2.37
N GLY A 28 -8.14 -7.08 -3.71
CA GLY A 28 -7.37 -6.23 -4.62
C GLY A 28 -7.66 -4.73 -4.48
N ILE A 29 -8.95 -4.34 -4.40
CA ILE A 29 -9.38 -2.96 -4.16
C ILE A 29 -8.86 -2.49 -2.80
N GLY A 30 -9.00 -3.31 -1.76
CA GLY A 30 -8.48 -3.05 -0.42
C GLY A 30 -6.98 -2.76 -0.42
N ALA A 31 -6.20 -3.51 -1.21
CA ALA A 31 -4.76 -3.30 -1.34
C ALA A 31 -4.37 -2.04 -2.12
N ALA A 32 -5.28 -1.46 -2.91
CA ALA A 32 -5.06 -0.18 -3.57
C ALA A 32 -5.35 1.01 -2.64
N LEU A 33 -6.27 0.86 -1.68
CA LEU A 33 -6.72 1.95 -0.81
C LEU A 33 -5.59 2.73 -0.13
N PRO A 34 -4.53 2.09 0.44
CA PRO A 34 -3.50 2.84 1.14
C PRO A 34 -2.72 3.82 0.26
N ASP A 35 -2.60 3.50 -1.03
CA ASP A 35 -1.85 4.26 -2.05
C ASP A 35 -2.73 5.22 -2.88
N LEU A 36 -4.04 5.21 -2.67
CA LEU A 36 -4.98 6.16 -3.32
C LEU A 36 -5.00 7.54 -2.65
N ASP A 37 -4.14 7.77 -1.66
CA ASP A 37 -4.12 8.97 -0.85
C ASP A 37 -3.83 10.26 -1.66
N ARG A 38 -4.60 11.30 -1.37
CA ARG A 38 -4.45 12.65 -1.93
C ARG A 38 -4.69 13.73 -0.87
N GLU A 39 -4.21 13.47 0.35
CA GLU A 39 -4.59 14.12 1.61
C GLU A 39 -4.24 15.62 1.76
N TYR A 40 -3.46 16.21 0.85
CA TYR A 40 -3.06 17.62 0.88
C TYR A 40 -4.25 18.59 0.79
N ILE A 41 -5.45 18.07 0.51
CA ILE A 41 -6.71 18.81 0.54
C ILE A 41 -7.16 19.04 1.98
N PHE A 42 -7.11 17.99 2.81
CA PHE A 42 -7.58 17.98 4.19
C PHE A 42 -6.57 18.59 5.17
N THR A 43 -5.28 18.64 4.79
CA THR A 43 -4.20 19.17 5.64
C THR A 43 -3.36 20.22 4.91
N ARG A 44 -2.49 20.95 5.64
CA ARG A 44 -1.53 21.87 5.02
C ARG A 44 -0.34 21.09 4.49
N ARG A 45 0.12 21.35 3.26
CA ARG A 45 1.29 20.69 2.65
C ARG A 45 2.54 20.65 3.54
N LYS A 46 2.84 21.75 4.26
CA LYS A 46 3.98 21.78 5.19
C LYS A 46 3.82 20.79 6.36
N VAL A 47 2.60 20.61 6.86
CA VAL A 47 2.28 19.65 7.92
C VAL A 47 2.39 18.24 7.36
N PHE A 48 1.82 17.97 6.19
CA PHE A 48 1.92 16.67 5.54
C PHE A 48 3.37 16.27 5.24
N ALA A 49 4.16 17.14 4.59
CA ALA A 49 5.54 16.85 4.26
C ALA A 49 6.41 16.67 5.51
N LYS A 50 6.13 17.44 6.56
CA LYS A 50 6.79 17.26 7.86
C LYS A 50 6.44 15.90 8.42
N TYR A 51 5.15 15.62 8.63
CA TYR A 51 4.64 14.47 9.40
C TYR A 51 4.39 13.20 8.59
N GLN A 52 4.68 13.18 7.29
CA GLN A 52 4.48 12.03 6.40
C GLN A 52 3.13 11.33 6.62
N LEU A 53 2.04 12.11 6.73
CA LEU A 53 0.76 11.62 7.23
C LEU A 53 0.19 10.46 6.41
N HIS A 54 0.35 10.47 5.09
CA HIS A 54 -0.03 9.37 4.20
C HIS A 54 0.39 7.98 4.68
N ARG A 55 1.71 7.79 4.87
CA ARG A 55 2.26 6.50 5.30
C ARG A 55 2.04 6.21 6.77
N ALA A 56 1.70 7.23 7.56
CA ALA A 56 1.42 7.07 8.98
C ALA A 56 -0.06 6.77 9.25
N LEU A 57 -0.97 7.26 8.41
CA LEU A 57 -2.41 7.11 8.54
C LEU A 57 -2.94 5.92 7.75
N PHE A 58 -2.57 5.77 6.48
CA PHE A 58 -3.14 4.72 5.63
C PHE A 58 -2.41 3.38 5.75
N HIS A 59 -1.14 3.38 6.16
CA HIS A 59 -0.39 2.17 6.50
C HIS A 59 -0.39 1.94 8.02
N ASN A 60 -1.57 2.03 8.61
CA ASN A 60 -1.79 2.02 10.05
C ASN A 60 -2.68 0.85 10.48
N ILE A 61 -2.29 0.13 11.54
CA ILE A 61 -3.04 -1.03 12.04
C ILE A 61 -4.43 -0.62 12.52
N PHE A 62 -4.59 0.55 13.14
CA PHE A 62 -5.91 1.01 13.59
C PHE A 62 -6.85 1.27 12.43
N VAL A 63 -6.35 1.87 11.34
CA VAL A 63 -7.14 2.10 10.12
C VAL A 63 -7.44 0.77 9.43
N ALA A 64 -6.45 -0.09 9.25
CA ALA A 64 -6.64 -1.42 8.68
C ALA A 64 -7.67 -2.25 9.47
N THR A 65 -7.61 -2.20 10.80
CA THR A 65 -8.56 -2.90 11.69
C THR A 65 -9.96 -2.32 11.61
N LEU A 66 -10.10 -0.98 11.55
CA LEU A 66 -11.40 -0.33 11.36
C LEU A 66 -12.03 -0.73 10.02
N ILE A 67 -11.25 -0.73 8.94
CA ILE A 67 -11.72 -1.19 7.64
C ILE A 67 -12.03 -2.68 7.66
N THR A 68 -11.27 -3.50 8.38
CA THR A 68 -11.56 -4.93 8.55
C THR A 68 -12.89 -5.17 9.27
N TYR A 69 -13.19 -4.39 10.31
CA TYR A 69 -14.48 -4.44 11.00
C TYR A 69 -15.63 -4.03 10.08
N PHE A 70 -15.38 -3.08 9.18
CA PHE A 70 -16.33 -2.63 8.19
C PHE A 70 -16.54 -3.66 7.05
N ASN A 71 -15.45 -4.19 6.51
CA ASN A 71 -15.41 -5.19 5.46
C ASN A 71 -14.08 -5.97 5.57
N LEU A 72 -14.19 -7.25 5.92
CA LEU A 72 -13.04 -8.13 6.15
C LEU A 72 -12.08 -8.18 4.95
N TYR A 73 -12.59 -8.23 3.73
CA TYR A 73 -11.78 -8.41 2.52
C TYR A 73 -11.05 -7.14 2.11
N LEU A 74 -11.71 -5.98 2.22
CA LEU A 74 -11.04 -4.68 2.06
C LEU A 74 -9.93 -4.52 3.09
N GLY A 75 -10.22 -4.88 4.35
CA GLY A 75 -9.25 -4.85 5.44
C GLY A 75 -8.07 -5.79 5.22
N LEU A 76 -8.34 -7.03 4.76
CA LEU A 76 -7.31 -7.99 4.37
C LEU A 76 -6.42 -7.42 3.26
N GLY A 77 -7.01 -6.78 2.25
CA GLY A 77 -6.25 -6.09 1.20
C GLY A 77 -5.29 -5.03 1.77
N ILE A 78 -5.76 -4.21 2.71
CA ILE A 78 -4.91 -3.21 3.40
C ILE A 78 -3.79 -3.90 4.20
N PHE A 79 -4.09 -4.99 4.91
CA PHE A 79 -3.08 -5.74 5.65
C PHE A 79 -2.03 -6.38 4.73
N LEU A 80 -2.43 -6.95 3.59
CA LEU A 80 -1.51 -7.49 2.59
C LEU A 80 -0.65 -6.37 1.98
N HIS A 81 -1.24 -5.22 1.70
CA HIS A 81 -0.50 -4.03 1.27
C HIS A 81 0.57 -3.63 2.29
N MET A 82 0.18 -3.48 3.56
CA MET A 82 1.10 -3.14 4.65
C MET A 82 2.17 -4.21 4.85
N ALA A 83 1.83 -5.48 4.74
CA ALA A 83 2.78 -6.59 4.86
C ALA A 83 3.85 -6.52 3.77
N LEU A 84 3.46 -6.22 2.53
CA LEU A 84 4.41 -6.00 1.43
C LEU A 84 5.30 -4.79 1.68
N ASP A 85 4.74 -3.69 2.18
CA ASP A 85 5.53 -2.51 2.50
C ASP A 85 6.47 -2.72 3.71
N LEU A 86 6.11 -3.59 4.65
CA LEU A 86 7.00 -4.05 5.72
C LEU A 86 8.17 -4.89 5.22
N LEU A 87 8.13 -5.40 3.98
CA LEU A 87 9.27 -6.08 3.35
C LEU A 87 10.22 -5.10 2.65
N THR A 88 9.84 -3.83 2.48
CA THR A 88 10.61 -2.86 1.72
C THR A 88 11.74 -2.19 2.50
N SER A 89 12.66 -1.60 1.76
CA SER A 89 13.88 -1.01 2.29
C SER A 89 13.68 0.41 2.82
N PRO A 90 14.67 0.97 3.54
CA PRO A 90 14.73 2.39 3.88
C PRO A 90 14.62 3.36 2.69
N THR A 91 14.91 2.93 1.46
CA THR A 91 14.63 3.69 0.21
C THR A 91 13.16 4.05 0.10
N ASP A 92 12.31 3.09 0.45
CA ASP A 92 10.86 3.17 0.33
C ASP A 92 10.26 3.57 1.66
N ARG A 93 11.05 4.17 2.56
CA ARG A 93 10.66 4.81 3.82
C ARG A 93 9.95 3.95 4.86
N GLY A 94 9.71 2.66 4.64
CA GLY A 94 8.99 1.83 5.60
C GLY A 94 7.60 2.37 5.95
N ILE A 95 6.98 1.78 6.98
CA ILE A 95 5.65 2.19 7.48
C ILE A 95 5.64 2.46 8.97
N GLU A 96 4.68 3.25 9.45
CA GLU A 96 4.45 3.55 10.88
C GLU A 96 3.13 2.91 11.35
N PRO A 97 3.09 1.58 11.59
CA PRO A 97 1.84 0.85 11.80
C PRO A 97 1.07 1.27 13.06
N PHE A 98 1.77 1.86 14.03
CA PHE A 98 1.21 2.27 15.33
C PHE A 98 1.13 3.80 15.50
N PHE A 99 1.16 4.58 14.43
CA PHE A 99 0.92 6.02 14.55
C PHE A 99 -0.48 6.30 15.19
N PRO A 100 -0.62 7.33 16.05
CA PRO A 100 0.39 8.27 16.52
C PRO A 100 1.17 7.80 17.76
N LEU A 101 0.92 6.60 18.29
CA LEU A 101 1.54 6.09 19.53
C LEU A 101 3.06 6.11 19.46
N GLY A 102 3.62 5.70 18.32
CA GLY A 102 5.07 5.70 18.12
C GLY A 102 5.71 7.09 18.14
N ARG A 103 4.92 8.15 17.97
CA ARG A 103 5.39 9.55 17.97
C ARG A 103 5.28 10.23 19.33
N ILE A 104 4.77 9.52 20.35
CA ILE A 104 4.80 9.98 21.75
C ILE A 104 6.24 9.99 22.29
N VAL A 105 7.07 9.08 21.78
CA VAL A 105 8.48 8.95 22.13
C VAL A 105 9.29 9.99 21.35
N ASN A 106 10.06 10.82 22.07
CA ASN A 106 10.73 11.99 21.49
C ASN A 106 12.28 11.87 21.46
N ALA A 107 12.83 10.72 21.83
CA ALA A 107 14.28 10.53 21.92
C ALA A 107 14.70 9.09 21.61
N PHE A 108 15.98 8.94 21.25
CA PHE A 108 16.64 7.66 20.97
C PHE A 108 17.75 7.39 21.98
N LYS A 109 18.00 6.12 22.31
CA LYS A 109 19.11 5.69 23.16
C LYS A 109 20.39 5.48 22.36
N LEU A 110 20.30 4.75 21.24
CA LEU A 110 21.42 4.48 20.33
C LEU A 110 21.19 5.16 18.99
N HIS A 111 22.14 6.01 18.61
CA HIS A 111 22.16 6.64 17.30
C HIS A 111 22.83 5.74 16.26
N TYR A 112 22.47 5.91 14.99
CA TYR A 112 23.04 5.13 13.89
C TYR A 112 24.56 5.38 13.71
N ASP A 113 25.08 6.51 14.19
CA ASP A 113 26.51 6.84 14.23
C ASP A 113 27.24 6.26 15.46
N GLY A 114 26.58 5.42 16.26
CA GLY A 114 27.13 4.76 17.44
C GLY A 114 27.10 5.62 18.71
N LYS A 115 26.58 6.85 18.66
CA LYS A 115 26.45 7.70 19.86
C LYS A 115 25.34 7.18 20.78
N ILE A 116 25.58 7.28 22.08
CA ILE A 116 24.61 6.91 23.11
C ILE A 116 24.06 8.18 23.75
N SER A 117 22.74 8.35 23.71
CA SER A 117 22.05 9.43 24.43
C SER A 117 21.55 8.94 25.78
N ARG A 118 21.65 9.80 26.79
CA ARG A 118 21.18 9.55 28.16
C ARG A 118 20.12 10.59 28.52
N SER A 119 18.93 10.47 27.92
CA SER A 119 17.78 11.29 28.29
C SER A 119 16.95 10.63 29.41
N LYS A 120 16.26 11.45 30.21
CA LYS A 120 15.24 10.96 31.16
C LYS A 120 13.91 10.84 30.41
N GLY A 121 13.29 9.67 30.44
CA GLY A 121 11.99 9.41 29.81
C GLY A 121 11.99 8.16 28.92
N ILE A 122 10.85 7.89 28.29
CA ILE A 122 10.72 6.80 27.32
C ILE A 122 11.54 7.17 26.08
N MET A 123 12.41 6.26 25.67
CA MET A 123 13.27 6.41 24.51
C MET A 123 13.13 5.20 23.61
N TRP A 124 13.22 5.45 22.32
CA TRP A 124 13.43 4.41 21.34
C TRP A 124 14.82 3.81 21.51
N TYR A 125 14.93 2.49 21.36
CA TYR A 125 16.22 1.83 21.52
C TYR A 125 17.21 2.29 20.44
N LEU A 126 16.74 2.35 19.18
CA LEU A 126 17.55 2.63 18.00
C LEU A 126 16.94 3.78 17.20
N GLU A 127 17.79 4.68 16.71
CA GLU A 127 17.44 5.72 15.74
C GLU A 127 17.10 5.12 14.37
N ASP A 128 16.15 5.75 13.68
CA ASP A 128 15.90 5.52 12.26
C ASP A 128 17.22 5.64 11.46
N PRO A 129 17.45 4.85 10.38
CA PRO A 129 18.67 4.91 9.59
C PRO A 129 18.69 6.18 8.70
N ALA A 130 18.63 7.36 9.32
CA ALA A 130 18.44 8.66 8.66
C ALA A 130 19.52 8.97 7.61
N SER A 131 20.75 8.51 7.80
CA SER A 131 21.83 8.66 6.81
C SER A 131 21.53 7.86 5.53
N LEU A 132 21.04 6.63 5.68
CA LEU A 132 20.65 5.77 4.56
C LEU A 132 19.43 6.36 3.86
N ILE A 133 18.38 6.72 4.61
CA ILE A 133 17.16 7.36 4.08
C ILE A 133 17.52 8.61 3.29
N ASN A 134 18.34 9.50 3.82
CA ASN A 134 18.70 10.74 3.13
C ASN A 134 19.57 10.52 1.89
N ARG A 135 20.32 9.41 1.84
CA ARG A 135 21.09 9.01 0.66
C ARG A 135 20.21 8.39 -0.42
N THR A 136 19.26 7.55 -0.04
CA THR A 136 18.57 6.65 -0.97
C THR A 136 17.12 7.03 -1.27
N ALA A 137 16.47 7.83 -0.43
CA ALA A 137 15.11 8.29 -0.68
C ALA A 137 15.08 9.39 -1.75
N ASP A 138 13.95 9.48 -2.46
CA ASP A 138 13.72 10.52 -3.46
C ASP A 138 13.86 11.92 -2.87
N PRO A 139 14.25 12.94 -3.68
CA PRO A 139 14.51 14.29 -3.17
C PRO A 139 13.35 14.91 -2.38
N GLY A 140 12.11 14.66 -2.80
CA GLY A 140 10.89 15.16 -2.11
C GLY A 140 10.54 14.38 -0.85
N LEU A 141 11.22 13.26 -0.64
CA LEU A 141 11.02 12.40 0.49
C LEU A 141 12.01 12.81 1.60
N ARG A 142 13.32 12.92 1.36
CA ARG A 142 14.40 13.17 2.37
C ARG A 142 14.03 14.01 3.61
N GLU A 143 14.57 13.60 4.75
CA GLU A 143 14.28 14.25 6.04
C GLU A 143 15.23 15.41 6.31
N PRO A 144 14.70 16.61 6.60
CA PRO A 144 15.53 17.79 6.82
C PRO A 144 16.29 17.76 8.16
N LYS A 145 15.82 16.98 9.13
CA LYS A 145 16.42 16.80 10.46
C LYS A 145 16.12 15.40 10.97
N LYS A 146 16.89 14.92 11.95
CA LYS A 146 16.58 13.70 12.69
C LYS A 146 15.20 13.84 13.35
N ILE A 147 14.33 12.88 13.11
CA ILE A 147 12.96 12.88 13.62
C ILE A 147 12.78 11.68 14.56
N PRO A 148 12.17 11.82 15.74
CA PRO A 148 12.06 10.74 16.73
C PRO A 148 11.02 9.65 16.37
N TRP A 149 10.71 9.47 15.09
CA TRP A 149 9.73 8.47 14.64
C TRP A 149 10.45 7.16 14.34
N ILE A 150 9.84 6.04 14.72
CA ILE A 150 10.29 4.72 14.27
C ILE A 150 9.40 4.26 13.13
N ARG A 151 10.06 3.94 12.03
CA ARG A 151 9.47 3.20 10.91
C ARG A 151 9.98 1.78 10.96
N ILE A 152 9.15 0.85 10.51
CA ILE A 152 9.54 -0.53 10.37
C ILE A 152 9.99 -0.74 8.92
N TYR A 153 11.18 -1.34 8.78
CA TYR A 153 11.78 -1.69 7.50
C TYR A 153 11.92 -3.20 7.39
N GLY A 154 11.82 -3.67 6.16
CA GLY A 154 12.02 -5.06 5.82
C GLY A 154 13.49 -5.42 5.56
N PRO A 155 13.74 -6.72 5.36
CA PRO A 155 15.09 -7.25 5.15
C PRO A 155 15.68 -6.87 3.78
N PHE A 156 14.84 -6.54 2.79
CA PHE A 156 15.29 -6.30 1.43
C PHE A 156 15.82 -4.89 1.25
N LYS A 157 17.15 -4.75 1.11
CA LYS A 157 17.83 -3.45 0.86
C LYS A 157 17.54 -2.87 -0.53
N ASN A 158 17.22 -3.74 -1.49
CA ASN A 158 16.78 -3.38 -2.84
C ASN A 158 15.40 -4.00 -3.09
N SER A 159 14.35 -3.20 -2.91
CA SER A 159 12.98 -3.67 -3.07
C SER A 159 12.64 -4.05 -4.50
N ARG A 160 13.44 -3.71 -5.52
CA ARG A 160 13.10 -3.94 -6.94
C ARG A 160 12.99 -5.42 -7.28
N LEU A 161 13.95 -6.25 -6.84
CA LEU A 161 13.90 -7.69 -7.16
C LEU A 161 12.72 -8.36 -6.46
N ALA A 162 12.49 -8.03 -5.19
CA ALA A 162 11.33 -8.52 -4.43
C ALA A 162 10.01 -8.05 -5.07
N ASP A 163 9.92 -6.79 -5.46
CA ASP A 163 8.76 -6.18 -6.12
C ASP A 163 8.39 -6.91 -7.42
N TRP A 164 9.36 -7.09 -8.32
CA TRP A 164 9.14 -7.82 -9.57
C TRP A 164 8.87 -9.31 -9.35
N THR A 165 9.50 -9.93 -8.34
CA THR A 165 9.25 -11.34 -8.00
C THR A 165 7.79 -11.53 -7.57
N ILE A 166 7.31 -10.65 -6.69
CA ILE A 166 5.93 -10.70 -6.19
C ILE A 166 4.95 -10.38 -7.32
N PHE A 167 5.23 -9.38 -8.16
CA PHE A 167 4.39 -9.05 -9.30
C PHE A 167 4.27 -10.23 -10.27
N TYR A 168 5.40 -10.76 -10.76
CA TYR A 168 5.39 -11.87 -11.73
C TYR A 168 4.82 -13.14 -11.13
N GLY A 169 5.20 -13.48 -9.89
CA GLY A 169 4.68 -14.67 -9.21
C GLY A 169 3.17 -14.62 -9.05
N SER A 170 2.62 -13.49 -8.60
CA SER A 170 1.18 -13.32 -8.41
C SER A 170 0.41 -13.30 -9.73
N PHE A 171 0.98 -12.66 -10.76
CA PHE A 171 0.37 -12.65 -12.09
C PHE A 171 0.32 -14.06 -12.70
N ILE A 172 1.44 -14.79 -12.68
CA ILE A 172 1.52 -16.17 -13.20
C ILE A 172 0.59 -17.09 -12.42
N PHE A 173 0.57 -16.98 -11.08
CA PHE A 173 -0.37 -17.72 -10.24
C PHE A 173 -1.81 -17.51 -10.70
N THR A 174 -2.23 -16.26 -10.87
CA THR A 174 -3.58 -15.91 -11.32
C THR A 174 -3.92 -16.55 -12.68
N GLN A 175 -2.96 -16.58 -13.62
CA GLN A 175 -3.18 -17.21 -14.94
C GLN A 175 -3.27 -18.74 -14.83
N LEU A 176 -2.36 -19.38 -14.10
CA LEU A 176 -2.30 -20.84 -13.99
C LEU A 176 -3.44 -21.40 -13.15
N TYR A 177 -3.83 -20.70 -12.09
CA TYR A 177 -4.94 -21.07 -11.23
C TYR A 177 -6.27 -21.12 -11.99
N ASN A 178 -6.44 -20.26 -13.00
CA ASN A 178 -7.65 -20.18 -13.82
C ASN A 178 -7.46 -20.79 -15.23
N ILE A 179 -6.42 -21.61 -15.45
CA ILE A 179 -6.02 -22.04 -16.79
C ILE A 179 -7.12 -22.77 -17.57
N ASN A 180 -7.98 -23.52 -16.86
CA ASN A 180 -9.07 -24.30 -17.46
C ASN A 180 -10.19 -23.43 -18.05
N ASN A 181 -10.33 -22.17 -17.61
CA ASN A 181 -11.32 -21.22 -18.12
C ASN A 181 -10.76 -19.80 -18.14
N LEU A 182 -9.55 -19.61 -18.68
CA LEU A 182 -8.83 -18.35 -18.53
C LEU A 182 -9.55 -17.17 -19.21
N LEU A 183 -10.11 -17.38 -20.41
CA LEU A 183 -10.85 -16.35 -21.14
C LEU A 183 -12.13 -15.95 -20.41
N GLY A 184 -12.94 -16.93 -20.01
CA GLY A 184 -14.17 -16.67 -19.25
C GLY A 184 -13.88 -16.01 -17.91
N TRP A 185 -12.79 -16.39 -17.24
CA TRP A 185 -12.34 -15.74 -16.01
C TRP A 185 -11.98 -14.27 -16.24
N TRP A 186 -11.29 -13.93 -17.33
CA TRP A 186 -10.97 -12.54 -17.65
C TRP A 186 -12.22 -11.72 -18.01
N GLU A 187 -13.16 -12.30 -18.75
CA GLU A 187 -14.46 -11.67 -19.04
C GLU A 187 -15.22 -11.36 -17.75
N GLU A 188 -15.36 -12.35 -16.87
CA GLU A 188 -16.01 -12.20 -15.57
C GLU A 188 -15.26 -11.20 -14.67
N PHE A 189 -13.92 -11.24 -14.66
CA PHE A 189 -13.10 -10.30 -13.90
C PHE A 189 -13.35 -8.85 -14.34
N LEU A 190 -13.36 -8.60 -15.65
CA LEU A 190 -13.61 -7.26 -16.19
C LEU A 190 -15.04 -6.79 -15.91
N GLU A 191 -16.03 -7.67 -16.05
CA GLU A 191 -17.42 -7.36 -15.70
C GLU A 191 -17.55 -7.03 -14.21
N LEU A 192 -17.01 -7.86 -13.34
CA LEU A 192 -17.08 -7.65 -11.89
C LEU A 192 -16.32 -6.38 -11.47
N ALA A 193 -15.08 -6.23 -11.93
CA ALA A 193 -14.19 -5.15 -11.51
C ALA A 193 -14.57 -3.76 -12.05
N PHE A 194 -15.32 -3.67 -13.16
CA PHE A 194 -15.67 -2.38 -13.78
C PHE A 194 -17.18 -2.12 -13.90
N ILE A 195 -18.03 -3.14 -13.78
CA ILE A 195 -19.49 -3.01 -13.96
C ILE A 195 -20.21 -3.31 -12.65
N LYS A 196 -19.96 -4.46 -12.02
CA LYS A 196 -20.66 -4.86 -10.78
C LYS A 196 -20.36 -3.92 -9.62
N PHE A 197 -19.10 -3.52 -9.47
CA PHE A 197 -18.66 -2.59 -8.41
C PHE A 197 -18.75 -1.12 -8.83
N GLY A 198 -19.73 -0.77 -9.67
CA GLY A 198 -19.84 0.57 -10.27
C GLY A 198 -19.91 1.74 -9.28
N LEU A 199 -20.42 1.56 -8.05
CA LEU A 199 -20.39 2.63 -7.03
C LEU A 199 -18.99 2.79 -6.43
N ILE A 200 -18.26 1.70 -6.17
CA ILE A 200 -16.85 1.73 -5.77
C ILE A 200 -16.02 2.36 -6.87
N ASP A 201 -16.20 1.95 -8.13
CA ASP A 201 -15.45 2.47 -9.27
C ASP A 201 -15.70 3.95 -9.48
N THR A 202 -16.98 4.36 -9.46
CA THR A 202 -17.37 5.77 -9.53
C THR A 202 -16.76 6.55 -8.36
N GLY A 203 -16.81 5.98 -7.15
CA GLY A 203 -16.23 6.58 -5.96
C GLY A 203 -14.71 6.77 -6.07
N ILE A 204 -13.98 5.75 -6.54
CA ILE A 204 -12.54 5.78 -6.80
C ILE A 204 -12.22 6.83 -7.86
N ILE A 205 -12.95 6.85 -8.99
CA ILE A 205 -12.74 7.82 -10.06
C ILE A 205 -12.92 9.25 -9.55
N ILE A 206 -14.03 9.53 -8.85
CA ILE A 206 -14.30 10.85 -8.28
C ILE A 206 -13.19 11.24 -7.31
N PHE A 207 -12.85 10.35 -6.36
CA PHE A 207 -11.85 10.60 -5.35
C PHE A 207 -10.47 10.87 -5.98
N TYR A 208 -10.06 10.02 -6.93
CA TYR A 208 -8.76 10.07 -7.58
C TYR A 208 -8.63 11.29 -8.51
N VAL A 209 -9.62 11.55 -9.38
CA VAL A 209 -9.58 12.68 -10.32
C VAL A 209 -9.55 14.00 -9.57
N LEU A 210 -10.41 14.18 -8.57
CA LEU A 210 -10.43 15.41 -7.77
C LEU A 210 -9.16 15.57 -6.92
N GLY A 211 -8.69 14.48 -6.31
CA GLY A 211 -7.44 14.46 -5.58
C GLY A 211 -6.23 14.78 -6.47
N GLU A 212 -6.20 14.26 -7.69
CA GLU A 212 -5.13 14.50 -8.66
C GLU A 212 -5.19 15.92 -9.26
N LEU A 213 -6.38 16.43 -9.53
CA LEU A 213 -6.59 17.83 -9.93
C LEU A 213 -6.05 18.79 -8.87
N TRP A 214 -6.34 18.51 -7.60
CA TRP A 214 -5.79 19.29 -6.50
C TRP A 214 -4.27 19.19 -6.45
N ARG A 215 -3.75 17.97 -6.44
CA ARG A 215 -2.31 17.69 -6.33
C ARG A 215 -1.51 18.30 -7.48
N ARG A 216 -1.98 18.27 -8.72
CA ARG A 216 -1.19 18.75 -9.85
C ARG A 216 -1.36 20.24 -10.12
N LYS A 217 -2.55 20.80 -9.87
CA LYS A 217 -2.86 22.16 -10.30
C LYS A 217 -3.24 23.06 -9.13
N LEU A 218 -4.28 22.70 -8.40
CA LEU A 218 -4.95 23.65 -7.51
C LEU A 218 -4.17 23.93 -6.21
N GLN A 219 -3.34 22.99 -5.74
CA GLN A 219 -2.53 23.23 -4.54
C GLN A 219 -1.42 24.27 -4.71
N PHE A 220 -1.09 24.66 -5.95
CA PHE A 220 -0.01 25.60 -6.26
C PHE A 220 -0.50 27.03 -6.54
N ILE A 221 -1.81 27.23 -6.58
CA ILE A 221 -2.43 28.53 -6.82
C ILE A 221 -3.28 28.93 -5.61
N TYR A 222 -3.56 30.22 -5.48
CA TYR A 222 -4.47 30.68 -4.43
C TYR A 222 -5.91 30.32 -4.82
N VAL A 223 -6.50 29.36 -4.10
CA VAL A 223 -7.84 28.85 -4.34
C VAL A 223 -8.76 29.32 -3.21
N GLY A 224 -9.92 29.88 -3.56
CA GLY A 224 -10.91 30.32 -2.58
C GLY A 224 -11.49 29.17 -1.75
N THR A 225 -12.01 29.49 -0.57
CA THR A 225 -12.60 28.52 0.38
C THR A 225 -13.71 27.68 -0.25
N LEU A 226 -14.52 28.28 -1.13
CA LEU A 226 -15.61 27.59 -1.82
C LEU A 226 -15.10 26.45 -2.71
N THR A 227 -14.13 26.72 -3.59
CA THR A 227 -13.55 25.70 -4.48
C THR A 227 -12.86 24.60 -3.69
N LYS A 228 -12.16 24.95 -2.60
CA LYS A 228 -11.59 23.95 -1.69
C LYS A 228 -12.70 23.08 -1.07
N GLY A 229 -13.78 23.68 -0.61
CA GLY A 229 -14.95 23.00 -0.06
C GLY A 229 -15.62 22.06 -1.07
N LEU A 230 -15.78 22.48 -2.34
CA LEU A 230 -16.34 21.65 -3.40
C LEU A 230 -15.48 20.41 -3.68
N ILE A 231 -14.16 20.56 -3.70
CA ILE A 231 -13.24 19.43 -3.91
C ILE A 231 -13.27 18.47 -2.73
N MET A 232 -13.25 19.00 -1.49
CA MET A 232 -13.42 18.20 -0.28
C MET A 232 -14.74 17.44 -0.28
N GLY A 233 -15.84 18.12 -0.64
CA GLY A 233 -17.16 17.54 -0.75
C GLY A 233 -17.20 16.42 -1.79
N GLY A 234 -16.66 16.67 -2.99
CA GLY A 234 -16.59 15.65 -4.04
C GLY A 234 -15.78 14.43 -3.64
N MET A 235 -14.62 14.60 -3.01
CA MET A 235 -13.86 13.46 -2.47
C MET A 235 -14.61 12.72 -1.36
N THR A 236 -15.32 13.44 -0.49
CA THR A 236 -16.12 12.84 0.58
C THR A 236 -17.27 12.02 -0.01
N ILE A 237 -17.92 12.51 -1.06
CA ILE A 237 -18.92 11.75 -1.82
C ILE A 237 -18.28 10.51 -2.43
N GLY A 238 -17.11 10.63 -3.07
CA GLY A 238 -16.39 9.48 -3.63
C GLY A 238 -16.09 8.41 -2.59
N LEU A 239 -15.61 8.82 -1.42
CA LEU A 239 -15.39 7.92 -0.28
C LEU A 239 -16.71 7.29 0.21
N ALA A 240 -17.79 8.08 0.31
CA ALA A 240 -19.09 7.58 0.74
C ALA A 240 -19.64 6.52 -0.22
N LEU A 241 -19.45 6.67 -1.54
CA LEU A 241 -19.86 5.67 -2.52
C LEU A 241 -19.10 4.35 -2.35
N ILE A 242 -17.77 4.44 -2.14
CA ILE A 242 -16.92 3.28 -1.85
C ILE A 242 -17.43 2.55 -0.59
N LEU A 243 -17.71 3.30 0.47
CA LEU A 243 -18.22 2.73 1.72
C LEU A 243 -19.63 2.13 1.53
N LEU A 244 -20.57 2.85 0.91
CA LEU A 244 -21.95 2.37 0.76
C LEU A 244 -22.05 1.02 0.07
N GLN A 245 -21.33 0.84 -1.05
CA GLN A 245 -21.28 -0.45 -1.72
C GLN A 245 -20.38 -1.44 -0.95
N GLY A 246 -19.28 -0.96 -0.36
CA GLY A 246 -18.43 -1.68 0.59
C GLY A 246 -19.19 -2.48 1.66
N ALA A 247 -20.20 -1.85 2.27
CA ALA A 247 -21.01 -2.42 3.34
C ALA A 247 -21.98 -3.52 2.87
N GLN A 248 -22.28 -3.59 1.58
CA GLN A 248 -23.24 -4.55 1.02
C GLN A 248 -22.57 -5.84 0.53
N LEU A 249 -21.24 -5.93 0.61
CA LEU A 249 -20.47 -7.01 0.03
C LEU A 249 -20.38 -8.21 0.97
N TYR A 250 -20.62 -9.38 0.37
CA TYR A 250 -20.84 -10.66 1.02
C TYR A 250 -19.61 -11.21 1.75
N SER A 251 -19.83 -12.08 2.75
CA SER A 251 -18.78 -12.81 3.47
C SER A 251 -18.94 -14.33 3.32
N PRO A 252 -18.12 -14.97 2.47
CA PRO A 252 -17.87 -16.40 2.55
C PRO A 252 -16.53 -16.70 3.24
N ASN A 253 -16.50 -17.78 4.02
CA ASN A 253 -15.28 -18.40 4.52
C ASN A 253 -15.04 -19.71 3.77
N SER A 254 -13.79 -19.91 3.34
CA SER A 254 -13.14 -21.23 3.32
C SER A 254 -11.63 -21.03 3.46
N LEU A 255 -10.93 -22.08 3.89
CA LEU A 255 -9.49 -22.09 4.12
C LEU A 255 -8.74 -22.63 2.89
N LEU A 256 -7.48 -22.21 2.77
CA LEU A 256 -6.52 -22.64 1.75
C LEU A 256 -6.38 -24.17 1.69
N ASP A 257 -6.33 -24.71 0.48
CA ASP A 257 -5.95 -26.11 0.22
C ASP A 257 -4.44 -26.25 -0.10
N ASN A 258 -3.86 -27.41 0.19
CA ASN A 258 -2.43 -27.68 0.04
C ASN A 258 -1.96 -27.54 -1.42
N ASP A 259 -2.76 -27.99 -2.39
CA ASP A 259 -2.45 -27.87 -3.82
C ASP A 259 -2.26 -26.41 -4.25
N THR A 260 -3.00 -25.50 -3.62
CA THR A 260 -2.91 -24.06 -3.89
C THR A 260 -1.58 -23.48 -3.37
N ILE A 261 -1.08 -23.99 -2.25
CA ILE A 261 0.20 -23.58 -1.68
C ILE A 261 1.36 -24.04 -2.58
N GLU A 262 1.33 -25.28 -3.06
CA GLU A 262 2.35 -25.81 -3.98
C GLU A 262 2.41 -25.00 -5.29
N LEU A 263 1.25 -24.71 -5.89
CA LEU A 263 1.18 -23.83 -7.06
C LEU A 263 1.74 -22.44 -6.75
N GLY A 264 1.41 -21.87 -5.59
CA GLY A 264 1.93 -20.58 -5.14
C GLY A 264 3.46 -20.55 -5.06
N LEU A 265 4.08 -21.59 -4.47
CA LEU A 265 5.54 -21.71 -4.37
C LEU A 265 6.20 -21.85 -5.74
N LEU A 266 5.61 -22.65 -6.64
CA LEU A 266 6.10 -22.81 -8.01
C LEU A 266 6.06 -21.47 -8.76
N CYS A 267 4.93 -20.75 -8.70
CA CYS A 267 4.77 -19.45 -9.33
C CYS A 267 5.74 -18.41 -8.75
N PHE A 268 5.99 -18.43 -7.45
CA PHE A 268 6.99 -17.58 -6.81
C PHE A 268 8.40 -17.87 -7.36
N GLY A 269 8.79 -19.14 -7.50
CA GLY A 269 10.07 -19.53 -8.09
C GLY A 269 10.25 -19.06 -9.54
N ILE A 270 9.22 -19.26 -10.38
CA ILE A 270 9.22 -18.76 -11.77
C ILE A 270 9.27 -17.23 -11.79
N GLY A 271 8.47 -16.57 -10.94
CA GLY A 271 8.43 -15.12 -10.81
C GLY A 271 9.79 -14.53 -10.43
N PHE A 272 10.54 -15.21 -9.54
CA PHE A 272 11.90 -14.82 -9.16
C PHE A 272 12.87 -14.89 -10.35
N ILE A 273 12.83 -15.95 -11.14
CA ILE A 273 13.67 -16.10 -12.35
C ILE A 273 13.38 -14.97 -13.34
N LEU A 274 12.10 -14.67 -13.61
CA LEU A 274 11.71 -13.59 -14.50
C LEU A 274 12.11 -12.21 -13.95
N ALA A 275 11.98 -12.00 -12.64
CA ALA A 275 12.42 -10.79 -11.98
C ALA A 275 13.93 -10.57 -12.10
N LEU A 276 14.75 -11.63 -11.95
CA LEU A 276 16.19 -11.57 -12.18
C LEU A 276 16.53 -11.14 -13.61
N ILE A 277 15.86 -11.73 -14.61
CA ILE A 277 16.05 -11.39 -16.02
C ILE A 277 15.63 -9.93 -16.27
N HIS A 278 14.45 -9.53 -15.79
CA HIS A 278 13.93 -8.17 -15.93
C HIS A 278 14.90 -7.16 -15.33
N VAL A 279 15.28 -7.34 -14.07
CA VAL A 279 16.12 -6.39 -13.34
C VAL A 279 17.49 -6.27 -14.03
N LYS A 280 18.08 -7.40 -14.42
CA LYS A 280 19.36 -7.42 -15.15
C LYS A 280 19.29 -6.67 -16.48
N TRP A 281 18.25 -6.88 -17.27
CA TRP A 281 18.12 -6.21 -18.57
C TRP A 281 17.80 -4.72 -18.45
N ARG A 282 16.88 -4.37 -17.55
CA ARG A 282 16.41 -2.99 -17.43
C ARG A 282 17.39 -2.09 -16.69
N PHE A 283 17.97 -2.58 -15.60
CA PHE A 283 18.80 -1.78 -14.70
C PHE A 283 20.30 -2.09 -14.81
N LYS A 284 20.67 -3.11 -15.60
CA LYS A 284 22.06 -3.54 -15.84
C LYS A 284 22.83 -4.03 -14.61
N GLU A 285 22.23 -3.97 -13.42
CA GLU A 285 22.81 -4.38 -12.15
C GLU A 285 21.76 -5.06 -11.27
N ILE A 286 22.16 -6.11 -10.55
CA ILE A 286 21.37 -6.76 -9.51
C ILE A 286 22.09 -6.51 -8.19
N ILE A 287 21.47 -5.72 -7.32
CA ILE A 287 21.96 -5.48 -5.95
C ILE A 287 21.08 -6.31 -5.03
N MET A 288 21.66 -7.27 -4.31
CA MET A 288 21.00 -8.05 -3.26
C MET A 288 21.12 -7.35 -1.91
#